data_AF-A0A4Q5T558-F1
#
_entry.id   AF-A0A4Q5T558-F1
#
_cell.length_a   1.000
_cell.length_b   1.000
_cell.length_c   1.000
_cell.angle_alpha   90.00
_cell.angle_beta   90.00
_cell.angle_gamma   90.00
#
_symmetry.space_group_name_H-M   'P 1'
#
loop_
_entity.id
_entity.type
_entity.pdbx_description
1 polymer ?
#
loop_
_entity_poly.entity_id
_entity_poly.type
_entity_poly.pdbx_seq_one_letter_code
_entity_poly.pdbx_strand_id
1 'polypeptide(L)'
;VARLTCDCIQNVFTQWAEALGTDFVPMEAPAWTHKDPDWFKHSRTDWERVYQPDRIALMVEEMRSLIDLLERKTGRRFSEDRLAQLMENINEQEGYIAEAAEMIGNARPCPVGVTDQMPNTMIPQWHRGSDWAVAHAKKFRDEVAERVAAGASASSNERIRLMWIGAGLWHDPGFYQALEERLGAVFVWSMYMPFAKPQYLRELKGRPMDALASRICSMNEVLHLPPWMNSWMVSEADRCGIDAAVMLVPRDNRVSQSGTSITMRTLQAAGVPVLALDADMVDAKSWDHEAVVAHVEDFLRQAKLA
;
A
#
# COMPACT_ATOMS: atom_id res chain seq x y z
N VAL A 1 -14.44 10.60 10.60
CA VAL A 1 -14.20 9.20 11.04
C VAL A 1 -12.69 8.99 11.07
N ALA A 2 -12.12 8.39 12.12
CA ALA A 2 -10.71 8.00 12.13
C ALA A 2 -10.46 6.78 13.03
N ARG A 3 -9.58 5.87 12.61
CA ARG A 3 -9.04 4.81 13.49
C ARG A 3 -8.01 5.41 14.43
N LEU A 4 -8.10 5.13 15.73
CA LEU A 4 -7.22 5.69 16.77
C LEU A 4 -5.87 4.97 16.84
N THR A 5 -5.06 5.04 15.78
CA THR A 5 -3.75 4.35 15.70
C THR A 5 -2.59 5.13 16.33
N CYS A 6 -2.79 6.40 16.70
CA CYS A 6 -1.89 7.19 17.54
C CYS A 6 -2.71 8.15 18.42
N ASP A 7 -2.12 8.58 19.54
CA ASP A 7 -2.69 9.60 20.43
C ASP A 7 -2.96 10.93 19.71
N CYS A 8 -2.19 11.20 18.65
CA CYS A 8 -2.34 12.40 17.83
C CYS A 8 -3.67 12.46 17.05
N ILE A 9 -4.17 11.32 16.56
CA ILE A 9 -5.33 11.29 15.66
C ILE A 9 -6.57 11.82 16.35
N GLN A 10 -6.84 11.39 17.59
CA GLN A 10 -8.01 11.85 18.33
C GLN A 10 -7.99 13.38 18.49
N ASN A 11 -6.86 13.94 18.89
CA ASN A 11 -6.74 15.38 19.11
C ASN A 11 -6.91 16.20 17.83
N VAL A 12 -6.31 15.76 16.73
CA VAL A 12 -6.39 16.47 15.44
C VAL A 12 -7.82 16.39 14.88
N PHE A 13 -8.42 15.21 14.86
CA PHE A 13 -9.75 15.03 14.28
C PHE A 13 -10.86 15.66 15.13
N THR A 14 -10.71 15.73 16.45
CA THR A 14 -11.62 16.51 17.32
C THR A 14 -11.55 18.00 16.98
N GLN A 15 -10.35 18.58 16.87
CA GLN A 15 -10.20 19.99 16.51
C GLN A 15 -10.79 20.31 15.13
N TRP A 16 -10.60 19.42 14.15
CA TRP A 16 -11.21 19.58 12.83
C TRP A 16 -12.74 19.48 12.89
N ALA A 17 -13.27 18.55 13.68
CA ALA A 17 -14.71 18.41 13.85
C ALA A 17 -15.33 19.68 14.47
N GLU A 18 -14.70 20.23 15.50
CA GLU A 18 -15.09 21.51 16.12
C GLU A 18 -15.01 22.68 15.13
N ALA A 19 -13.86 22.84 14.45
CA ALA A 19 -13.63 23.94 13.52
C ALA A 19 -14.59 23.91 12.31
N LEU A 20 -15.01 22.72 11.88
CA LEU A 20 -15.90 22.52 10.73
C LEU A 20 -17.37 22.34 11.12
N GLY A 21 -17.70 22.38 12.42
CA GLY A 21 -19.07 22.16 12.91
C GLY A 21 -19.64 20.79 12.52
N THR A 22 -18.81 19.75 12.55
CA THR A 22 -19.19 18.37 12.17
C THR A 22 -18.91 17.37 13.30
N ASP A 23 -19.31 16.12 13.11
CA ASP A 23 -19.08 15.06 14.09
C ASP A 23 -17.72 14.38 13.87
N PHE A 24 -17.04 14.09 14.97
CA PHE A 24 -15.96 13.12 14.98
C PHE A 24 -16.49 11.75 15.41
N VAL A 25 -16.19 10.71 14.62
CA VAL A 25 -16.49 9.31 14.94
C VAL A 25 -15.16 8.56 15.06
N PRO A 26 -14.67 8.30 16.27
CA PRO A 26 -13.50 7.45 16.48
C PRO A 26 -13.86 5.98 16.19
N MET A 27 -12.86 5.23 15.73
CA MET A 27 -12.90 3.77 15.65
C MET A 27 -11.68 3.23 16.39
N GLU A 28 -11.91 2.24 17.24
CA GLU A 28 -10.88 1.65 18.08
C GLU A 28 -9.82 0.92 17.25
N ALA A 29 -8.60 0.91 17.79
CA ALA A 29 -7.47 0.17 17.24
C ALA A 29 -6.96 -0.82 18.29
N PRO A 30 -7.75 -1.86 18.63
CA PRO A 30 -7.38 -2.79 19.69
C PRO A 30 -6.11 -3.57 19.31
N ALA A 31 -5.32 -3.88 20.34
CA ALA A 31 -4.10 -4.66 20.22
C ALA A 31 -4.35 -6.08 19.68
N TRP A 32 -3.28 -6.74 19.23
CA TRP A 32 -3.29 -8.10 18.67
C TRP A 32 -2.66 -9.07 19.64
N THR A 33 -3.33 -10.19 19.91
CA THR A 33 -2.76 -11.26 20.73
C THR A 33 -1.95 -12.26 19.92
N HIS A 34 -2.23 -12.39 18.62
CA HIS A 34 -1.52 -13.27 17.69
C HIS A 34 -1.09 -12.49 16.45
N LYS A 35 0.12 -12.77 15.97
CA LYS A 35 0.72 -12.08 14.82
C LYS A 35 1.21 -13.11 13.82
N ASP A 36 0.42 -13.36 12.77
CA ASP A 36 0.79 -14.28 11.71
C ASP A 36 1.83 -13.62 10.77
N PRO A 37 3.10 -14.08 10.72
CA PRO A 37 4.10 -13.52 9.80
C PRO A 37 3.75 -13.76 8.33
N ASP A 38 2.93 -14.79 8.05
CA ASP A 38 2.47 -15.18 6.73
C ASP A 38 1.05 -14.65 6.44
N TRP A 39 0.64 -13.56 7.12
CA TRP A 39 -0.70 -12.97 6.99
C TRP A 39 -1.16 -12.77 5.54
N PHE A 40 -0.25 -12.40 4.65
CA PHE A 40 -0.50 -12.15 3.23
C PHE A 40 -0.92 -13.40 2.44
N LYS A 41 -0.70 -14.60 2.99
CA LYS A 41 -1.16 -15.88 2.43
C LYS A 41 -2.59 -16.23 2.86
N HIS A 42 -3.03 -15.71 4.01
CA HIS A 42 -4.28 -16.11 4.66
C HIS A 42 -5.36 -15.02 4.64
N SER A 43 -4.97 -13.76 4.47
CA SER A 43 -5.84 -12.59 4.63
C SER A 43 -7.06 -12.55 3.70
N ARG A 44 -7.01 -13.20 2.54
CA ARG A 44 -8.15 -13.24 1.60
C ARG A 44 -9.27 -14.16 2.08
N THR A 45 -8.92 -15.38 2.51
CA THR A 45 -9.87 -16.48 2.72
C THR A 45 -10.01 -16.86 4.19
N ASP A 46 -8.97 -16.70 5.01
CA ASP A 46 -8.94 -17.00 6.45
C ASP A 46 -8.65 -15.73 7.26
N TRP A 47 -9.39 -14.67 6.95
CA TRP A 47 -9.22 -13.37 7.58
C TRP A 47 -9.50 -13.37 9.09
N GLU A 48 -10.28 -14.33 9.61
CA GLU A 48 -10.55 -14.48 11.05
C GLU A 48 -9.29 -14.93 11.80
N ARG A 49 -8.53 -15.88 11.23
CA ARG A 49 -7.22 -16.27 11.76
C ARG A 49 -6.25 -15.10 11.82
N VAL A 50 -6.22 -14.29 10.76
CA VAL A 50 -5.25 -13.19 10.64
C VAL A 50 -5.62 -12.03 11.56
N TYR A 51 -6.88 -11.62 11.56
CA TYR A 51 -7.30 -10.34 12.15
C TYR A 51 -8.07 -10.45 13.47
N GLN A 52 -8.36 -11.68 13.90
CA GLN A 52 -9.02 -12.06 15.15
C GLN A 52 -10.52 -11.76 15.17
N PRO A 53 -11.39 -12.74 15.47
CA PRO A 53 -12.85 -12.57 15.43
C PRO A 53 -13.35 -11.40 16.26
N ASP A 54 -12.85 -11.22 17.50
CA ASP A 54 -13.31 -10.17 18.41
C ASP A 54 -13.00 -8.76 17.89
N ARG A 55 -11.86 -8.58 17.21
CA ARG A 55 -11.47 -7.30 16.62
C ARG A 55 -12.31 -6.96 15.40
N ILE A 56 -12.68 -7.98 14.63
CA ILE A 56 -13.59 -7.83 13.50
C ILE A 56 -14.99 -7.49 14.00
N ALA A 57 -15.48 -8.20 15.02
CA ALA A 57 -16.78 -7.93 15.64
C ALA A 57 -16.88 -6.50 16.19
N LEU A 58 -15.84 -6.02 16.89
CA LEU A 58 -15.78 -4.63 17.35
C LEU A 58 -15.85 -3.64 16.19
N MET A 59 -15.04 -3.83 15.15
CA MET A 59 -15.05 -2.94 13.99
C MET A 59 -16.40 -2.96 13.25
N VAL A 60 -17.08 -4.12 13.20
CA VAL A 60 -18.44 -4.22 12.68
C VAL A 60 -19.41 -3.39 13.53
N GLU A 61 -19.37 -3.51 14.86
CA GLU A 61 -20.22 -2.73 15.77
C GLU A 61 -20.02 -1.21 15.60
N GLU A 62 -18.77 -0.76 15.48
CA GLU A 62 -18.43 0.64 15.23
C GLU A 62 -18.90 1.12 13.85
N MET A 63 -18.76 0.29 12.83
CA MET A 63 -19.31 0.57 11.49
C MET A 63 -20.82 0.69 11.51
N ARG A 64 -21.53 -0.15 12.29
CA ARG A 64 -23.00 -0.05 12.47
C ARG A 64 -23.39 1.25 13.16
N SER A 65 -22.65 1.65 14.19
CA SER A 65 -22.85 2.93 14.87
C SER A 65 -22.63 4.13 13.93
N LEU A 66 -21.61 4.06 13.06
CA LEU A 66 -21.38 5.06 12.02
C LEU A 66 -22.52 5.09 10.98
N ILE A 67 -23.00 3.92 10.55
CA ILE A 67 -24.14 3.82 9.62
C ILE A 67 -25.36 4.51 10.22
N ASP A 68 -25.71 4.23 11.47
CA ASP A 68 -26.86 4.86 12.14
C ASP A 68 -26.74 6.38 12.19
N LEU A 69 -25.54 6.91 12.44
CA LEU A 69 -25.28 8.35 12.38
C LEU A 69 -25.49 8.91 10.97
N LEU A 70 -24.95 8.24 9.95
CA LEU A 70 -25.07 8.66 8.55
C LEU A 70 -26.52 8.59 8.06
N GLU A 71 -27.29 7.59 8.46
CA GLU A 71 -28.71 7.51 8.15
C GLU A 71 -29.49 8.68 8.75
N ARG A 72 -29.25 9.00 10.03
CA ARG A 72 -29.89 10.15 10.70
C ARG A 72 -29.53 11.47 10.02
N LYS A 73 -28.26 11.66 9.67
CA LYS A 73 -27.77 12.91 9.06
C LYS A 73 -28.21 13.11 7.62
N THR A 74 -28.33 12.03 6.85
CA THR A 74 -28.57 12.13 5.40
C THR A 74 -29.99 11.76 5.00
N GLY A 75 -30.78 11.15 5.89
CA GLY A 75 -32.11 10.63 5.59
C GLY A 75 -32.11 9.42 4.65
N ARG A 76 -30.94 8.90 4.27
CA ARG A 76 -30.78 7.75 3.38
C ARG A 76 -30.65 6.48 4.21
N ARG A 77 -31.25 5.38 3.73
CA ARG A 77 -31.09 4.06 4.34
C ARG A 77 -29.91 3.32 3.77
N PHE A 78 -29.18 2.64 4.64
CA PHE A 78 -28.16 1.68 4.31
C PHE A 78 -28.78 0.45 3.65
N SER A 79 -28.04 -0.18 2.74
CA SER A 79 -28.48 -1.38 2.03
C SER A 79 -27.36 -2.40 2.05
N GLU A 80 -27.62 -3.55 2.68
CA GLU A 80 -26.71 -4.69 2.69
C GLU A 80 -26.40 -5.18 1.27
N ASP A 81 -27.41 -5.25 0.40
CA ASP A 81 -27.24 -5.70 -0.98
C ASP A 81 -26.30 -4.76 -1.75
N ARG A 82 -26.43 -3.44 -1.55
CA ARG A 82 -25.52 -2.46 -2.17
C ARG A 82 -24.11 -2.56 -1.59
N LEU A 83 -23.95 -2.85 -0.29
CA LEU A 83 -22.64 -3.12 0.30
C LEU A 83 -22.01 -4.36 -0.32
N ALA A 84 -22.76 -5.46 -0.41
CA ALA A 84 -22.30 -6.71 -1.00
C ALA A 84 -21.84 -6.50 -2.44
N GLN A 85 -22.66 -5.82 -3.26
CA GLN A 85 -22.29 -5.50 -4.64
C GLN A 85 -21.04 -4.61 -4.72
N LEU A 86 -20.94 -3.58 -3.87
CA LEU A 86 -19.75 -2.73 -3.81
C LEU A 86 -18.51 -3.56 -3.43
N MET A 87 -18.62 -4.45 -2.46
CA MET A 87 -17.52 -5.32 -2.02
C MET A 87 -17.05 -6.25 -3.13
N GLU A 88 -17.95 -6.79 -3.95
CA GLU A 88 -17.58 -7.61 -5.10
C GLU A 88 -16.93 -6.78 -6.21
N ASN A 89 -17.45 -5.59 -6.52
CA ASN A 89 -16.80 -4.68 -7.46
C ASN A 89 -15.39 -4.29 -7.00
N ILE A 90 -15.21 -4.08 -5.69
CA ILE A 90 -13.88 -3.85 -5.11
C ILE A 90 -12.99 -5.07 -5.34
N ASN A 91 -13.48 -6.29 -5.09
CA ASN A 91 -12.70 -7.50 -5.32
C ASN A 91 -12.30 -7.66 -6.80
N GLU A 92 -13.18 -7.31 -7.73
CA GLU A 92 -12.90 -7.31 -9.16
C GLU A 92 -11.80 -6.28 -9.51
N GLN A 93 -11.98 -5.03 -9.09
CA GLN A 93 -10.99 -3.96 -9.29
C GLN A 93 -9.60 -4.36 -8.75
N GLU A 94 -9.53 -4.77 -7.49
CA GLU A 94 -8.28 -5.12 -6.81
C GLU A 94 -7.68 -6.43 -7.36
N GLY A 95 -8.52 -7.30 -7.94
CA GLY A 95 -8.09 -8.48 -8.68
C GLY A 95 -7.29 -8.11 -9.92
N TYR A 96 -7.77 -7.14 -10.72
CA TYR A 96 -7.03 -6.62 -11.87
C TYR A 96 -5.72 -5.93 -11.46
N ILE A 97 -5.73 -5.14 -10.39
CA ILE A 97 -4.50 -4.52 -9.86
C ILE A 97 -3.50 -5.59 -9.38
N ALA A 98 -3.98 -6.63 -8.70
CA ALA A 98 -3.14 -7.75 -8.26
C ALA A 98 -2.50 -8.50 -9.43
N GLU A 99 -3.26 -8.78 -10.50
CA GLU A 99 -2.75 -9.39 -11.73
C GLU A 99 -1.69 -8.51 -12.40
N ALA A 100 -1.92 -7.19 -12.48
CA ALA A 100 -0.93 -6.25 -13.00
C ALA A 100 0.36 -6.23 -12.17
N ALA A 101 0.24 -6.19 -10.84
CA ALA A 101 1.39 -6.25 -9.92
C ALA A 101 2.20 -7.55 -10.05
N GLU A 102 1.52 -8.67 -10.29
CA GLU A 102 2.14 -9.97 -10.50
C GLU A 102 2.92 -9.99 -11.83
N MET A 103 2.32 -9.50 -12.92
CA MET A 103 2.99 -9.38 -14.21
C MET A 103 4.22 -8.46 -14.15
N ILE A 104 4.11 -7.29 -13.53
CA ILE A 104 5.21 -6.32 -13.40
C ILE A 104 6.38 -6.90 -12.57
N GLY A 105 6.07 -7.58 -11.45
CA GLY A 105 7.10 -8.20 -10.61
C GLY A 105 7.83 -9.36 -11.30
N ASN A 106 7.14 -10.11 -12.16
CA ASN A 106 7.68 -11.30 -12.82
C ASN A 106 8.41 -10.98 -14.14
N ALA A 107 7.97 -9.96 -14.87
CA ALA A 107 8.53 -9.62 -16.17
C ALA A 107 10.00 -9.18 -16.09
N ARG A 108 10.77 -9.57 -17.10
CA ARG A 108 12.15 -9.16 -17.36
C ARG A 108 12.30 -8.84 -18.85
N PRO A 109 12.46 -7.57 -19.23
CA PRO A 109 12.48 -6.37 -18.37
C PRO A 109 11.10 -6.00 -17.81
N CYS A 110 11.08 -5.08 -16.85
CA CYS A 110 9.91 -4.48 -16.23
C CYS A 110 9.13 -3.65 -17.26
N PRO A 111 7.84 -3.92 -17.47
CA PRO A 111 7.10 -3.31 -18.58
C PRO A 111 6.67 -1.88 -18.29
N VAL A 112 6.56 -1.47 -17.02
CA VAL A 112 5.93 -0.21 -16.59
C VAL A 112 6.71 0.43 -15.46
N GLY A 113 7.08 1.71 -15.62
CA GLY A 113 7.82 2.47 -14.60
C GLY A 113 6.92 2.87 -13.42
N VAL A 114 7.53 3.13 -12.26
CA VAL A 114 6.78 3.45 -11.02
C VAL A 114 5.92 4.71 -11.16
N THR A 115 6.35 5.66 -12.01
CA THR A 115 5.61 6.90 -12.31
C THR A 115 4.26 6.65 -12.97
N ASP A 116 4.10 5.53 -13.68
CA ASP A 116 2.83 5.12 -14.26
C ASP A 116 2.05 4.22 -13.28
N GLN A 117 2.75 3.35 -12.53
CA GLN A 117 2.12 2.46 -11.56
C GLN A 117 1.33 3.24 -10.48
N MET A 118 1.95 4.27 -9.91
CA MET A 118 1.38 5.06 -8.81
C MET A 118 0.02 5.70 -9.13
N PRO A 119 -0.12 6.55 -10.17
CA PRO A 119 -1.40 7.19 -10.48
C PRO A 119 -2.46 6.20 -10.97
N ASN A 120 -2.09 5.20 -11.78
CA ASN A 120 -3.03 4.17 -12.27
C ASN A 120 -3.59 3.29 -11.14
N THR A 121 -2.98 3.31 -9.95
CA THR A 121 -3.48 2.60 -8.78
C THR A 121 -4.19 3.51 -7.81
N MET A 122 -3.61 4.68 -7.51
CA MET A 122 -4.10 5.57 -6.47
C MET A 122 -5.36 6.33 -6.88
N ILE A 123 -5.50 6.73 -8.14
CA ILE A 123 -6.70 7.46 -8.59
C ILE A 123 -7.95 6.56 -8.52
N PRO A 124 -7.94 5.32 -9.08
CA PRO A 124 -9.03 4.36 -8.89
C PRO A 124 -9.33 4.04 -7.44
N GLN A 125 -8.36 4.21 -6.54
CA GLN A 125 -8.56 3.95 -5.12
C GLN A 125 -9.55 4.92 -4.46
N TRP A 126 -9.60 6.18 -4.88
CA TRP A 126 -10.58 7.15 -4.40
C TRP A 126 -12.00 6.87 -4.89
N HIS A 127 -12.13 6.03 -5.92
CA HIS A 127 -13.38 5.63 -6.55
C HIS A 127 -13.65 4.13 -6.39
N ARG A 128 -13.06 3.50 -5.36
CA ARG A 128 -12.98 2.05 -5.21
C ARG A 128 -14.37 1.38 -5.33
N GLY A 129 -14.48 0.38 -6.21
CA GLY A 129 -15.69 -0.39 -6.46
C GLY A 129 -16.73 0.29 -7.37
N SER A 130 -16.46 1.49 -7.89
CA SER A 130 -17.27 2.08 -8.95
C SER A 130 -16.98 1.42 -10.30
N ASP A 131 -17.96 1.45 -11.22
CA ASP A 131 -17.80 0.93 -12.59
C ASP A 131 -16.60 1.56 -13.31
N TRP A 132 -16.36 2.86 -13.08
CA TRP A 132 -15.20 3.55 -13.63
C TRP A 132 -13.88 2.98 -13.10
N ALA A 133 -13.77 2.77 -11.78
CA ALA A 133 -12.56 2.26 -11.17
C ALA A 133 -12.26 0.81 -11.58
N VAL A 134 -13.31 -0.03 -11.69
CA VAL A 134 -13.20 -1.40 -12.19
C VAL A 134 -12.73 -1.40 -13.65
N ALA A 135 -13.37 -0.61 -14.52
CA ALA A 135 -13.02 -0.51 -15.93
C ALA A 135 -11.59 0.03 -16.13
N HIS A 136 -11.18 1.02 -15.33
CA HIS A 136 -9.83 1.56 -15.36
C HIS A 136 -8.79 0.50 -14.94
N ALA A 137 -9.01 -0.20 -13.82
CA ALA A 137 -8.11 -1.24 -13.35
C ALA A 137 -7.96 -2.38 -14.37
N LYS A 138 -9.07 -2.78 -15.01
CA LYS A 138 -9.06 -3.76 -16.10
C LYS A 138 -8.22 -3.27 -17.27
N LYS A 139 -8.44 -2.04 -17.74
CA LYS A 139 -7.70 -1.46 -18.87
C LYS A 139 -6.20 -1.38 -18.57
N PHE A 140 -5.83 -0.92 -17.38
CA PHE A 140 -4.43 -0.86 -16.95
C PHE A 140 -3.79 -2.25 -16.94
N ARG A 141 -4.48 -3.26 -16.37
CA ARG A 141 -4.03 -4.67 -16.40
C ARG A 141 -3.82 -5.17 -17.81
N ASP A 142 -4.79 -4.94 -18.71
CA ASP A 142 -4.72 -5.37 -20.10
C ASP A 142 -3.53 -4.71 -20.83
N GLU A 143 -3.29 -3.42 -20.64
CA GLU A 143 -2.13 -2.71 -21.22
C GLU A 143 -0.80 -3.23 -20.67
N VAL A 144 -0.72 -3.54 -19.37
CA VAL A 144 0.47 -4.20 -18.79
C VAL A 144 0.72 -5.55 -19.48
N ALA A 145 -0.32 -6.37 -19.68
CA ALA A 145 -0.19 -7.67 -20.33
C ALA A 145 0.29 -7.53 -21.79
N GLU A 146 -0.25 -6.56 -22.53
CA GLU A 146 0.18 -6.26 -23.90
C GLU A 146 1.65 -5.83 -23.95
N ARG A 147 2.08 -4.97 -23.02
CA ARG A 147 3.48 -4.54 -22.91
C ARG A 147 4.41 -5.70 -22.60
N VAL A 148 4.03 -6.59 -21.68
CA VAL A 148 4.79 -7.82 -21.39
C VAL A 148 4.90 -8.70 -22.63
N ALA A 149 3.78 -8.92 -23.35
CA ALA A 149 3.78 -9.75 -24.56
C ALA A 149 4.63 -9.16 -25.69
N ALA A 150 4.69 -7.83 -25.79
CA ALA A 150 5.51 -7.12 -26.76
C ALA A 150 7.01 -7.04 -26.37
N GLY A 151 7.39 -7.51 -25.17
CA GLY A 151 8.74 -7.33 -24.64
C GLY A 151 9.10 -5.86 -24.40
N ALA A 152 8.10 -5.00 -24.17
CA ALA A 152 8.32 -3.59 -23.87
C ALA A 152 8.96 -3.42 -22.50
N SER A 153 9.75 -2.36 -22.35
CA SER A 153 10.48 -2.05 -21.12
C SER A 153 10.20 -0.62 -20.68
N ALA A 154 10.16 -0.41 -19.36
CA ALA A 154 10.16 0.92 -18.75
C ALA A 154 11.51 1.63 -18.92
N SER A 155 12.63 0.88 -18.82
CA SER A 155 13.98 1.37 -19.06
C SER A 155 14.60 0.70 -20.28
N SER A 156 15.32 1.45 -21.11
CA SER A 156 16.04 0.91 -22.27
C SER A 156 17.15 -0.09 -21.91
N ASN A 157 17.55 -0.15 -20.62
CA ASN A 157 18.63 -1.00 -20.14
C ASN A 157 18.43 -1.39 -18.65
N GLU A 158 17.38 -2.14 -18.33
CA GLU A 158 17.17 -2.64 -16.95
C GLU A 158 18.34 -3.54 -16.51
N ARG A 159 19.04 -3.13 -15.45
CA ARG A 159 20.19 -3.83 -14.84
C ARG A 159 20.00 -4.12 -13.36
N ILE A 160 19.29 -3.25 -12.64
CA ILE A 160 19.10 -3.32 -11.19
C ILE A 160 17.61 -3.17 -10.90
N ARG A 161 17.04 -4.05 -10.09
CA ARG A 161 15.64 -4.01 -9.68
C ARG A 161 15.50 -3.52 -8.26
N LEU A 162 14.80 -2.41 -8.11
CA LEU A 162 14.61 -1.73 -6.85
C LEU A 162 13.18 -1.89 -6.34
N MET A 163 13.03 -1.89 -5.02
CA MET A 163 11.73 -1.70 -4.36
C MET A 163 11.69 -0.38 -3.59
N TRP A 164 10.60 0.37 -3.74
CA TRP A 164 10.34 1.58 -2.99
C TRP A 164 9.38 1.28 -1.83
N ILE A 165 9.84 1.49 -0.60
CA ILE A 165 9.07 1.22 0.62
C ILE A 165 8.67 2.53 1.27
N GLY A 166 7.36 2.71 1.49
CA GLY A 166 6.78 3.93 2.06
C GLY A 166 5.93 4.69 1.03
N ALA A 167 5.49 5.88 1.41
CA ALA A 167 4.76 6.75 0.50
C ALA A 167 5.61 7.11 -0.72
N GLY A 168 5.00 7.20 -1.90
CA GLY A 168 5.68 7.63 -3.12
C GLY A 168 6.10 9.10 -3.05
N LEU A 169 7.13 9.44 -3.81
CA LEU A 169 7.66 10.81 -3.89
C LEU A 169 6.83 11.62 -4.91
N TRP A 170 5.69 12.15 -4.45
CA TRP A 170 4.69 12.78 -5.34
C TRP A 170 5.13 14.10 -5.95
N HIS A 171 6.07 14.80 -5.31
CA HIS A 171 6.56 16.09 -5.79
C HIS A 171 7.71 15.97 -6.81
N ASP A 172 8.32 14.78 -6.96
CA ASP A 172 9.43 14.56 -7.89
C ASP A 172 9.39 13.14 -8.50
N PRO A 173 8.49 12.88 -9.47
CA PRO A 173 8.51 11.63 -10.24
C PRO A 173 9.77 11.48 -11.10
N GLY A 174 10.48 12.58 -11.40
CA GLY A 174 11.72 12.57 -12.19
C GLY A 174 12.85 11.84 -11.49
N PHE A 175 12.85 11.81 -10.15
CA PHE A 175 13.81 11.04 -9.34
C PHE A 175 13.92 9.58 -9.79
N TYR A 176 12.77 8.93 -10.04
CA TYR A 176 12.75 7.53 -10.45
C TYR A 176 13.34 7.35 -11.86
N GLN A 177 12.98 8.24 -12.79
CA GLN A 177 13.45 8.22 -14.18
C GLN A 177 14.97 8.45 -14.27
N ALA A 178 15.52 9.35 -13.44
CA ALA A 178 16.95 9.62 -13.42
C ALA A 178 17.78 8.36 -13.08
N LEU A 179 17.33 7.56 -12.10
CA LEU A 179 17.99 6.29 -11.75
C LEU A 179 17.85 5.22 -12.84
N GLU A 180 16.69 5.17 -13.50
CA GLU A 180 16.43 4.29 -14.64
C GLU A 180 17.36 4.61 -15.82
N GLU A 181 17.57 5.88 -16.13
CA GLU A 181 18.39 6.36 -17.24
C GLU A 181 19.90 6.25 -16.96
N ARG A 182 20.34 6.65 -15.76
CA ARG A 182 21.77 6.74 -15.41
C ARG A 182 22.37 5.37 -15.11
N LEU A 183 21.62 4.49 -14.46
CA LEU A 183 22.13 3.21 -13.95
C LEU A 183 21.41 1.97 -14.50
N GLY A 184 20.26 2.13 -15.18
CA GLY A 184 19.40 1.00 -15.47
C GLY A 184 18.70 0.46 -14.22
N ALA A 185 18.54 1.30 -13.18
CA ALA A 185 17.94 0.91 -11.91
C ALA A 185 16.44 1.20 -11.91
N VAL A 186 15.62 0.15 -11.97
CA VAL A 186 14.17 0.26 -12.18
C VAL A 186 13.43 -0.07 -10.89
N PHE A 187 12.50 0.79 -10.49
CA PHE A 187 11.59 0.50 -9.38
C PHE A 187 10.43 -0.38 -9.84
N VAL A 188 10.62 -1.69 -9.72
CA VAL A 188 9.66 -2.72 -10.16
C VAL A 188 8.60 -3.01 -9.11
N TRP A 189 8.79 -2.49 -7.90
CA TRP A 189 7.88 -2.64 -6.79
C TRP A 189 7.72 -1.30 -6.05
N SER A 190 6.48 -0.86 -5.91
CA SER A 190 6.06 0.15 -4.93
C SER A 190 4.82 -0.37 -4.23
N MET A 191 4.66 -0.11 -2.94
CA MET A 191 3.62 -0.74 -2.14
C MET A 191 2.18 -0.60 -2.70
N TYR A 192 1.92 0.43 -3.51
CA TYR A 192 0.59 0.79 -3.96
C TYR A 192 -0.16 -0.32 -4.72
N MET A 193 0.49 -1.01 -5.66
CA MET A 193 -0.16 -2.11 -6.39
C MET A 193 -0.16 -3.44 -5.63
N PRO A 194 0.99 -3.93 -5.13
CA PRO A 194 1.07 -5.28 -4.57
C PRO A 194 0.27 -5.45 -3.29
N PHE A 195 -0.11 -4.35 -2.62
CA PHE A 195 -1.00 -4.36 -1.47
C PHE A 195 -2.44 -4.78 -1.80
N ALA A 196 -2.86 -4.69 -3.08
CA ALA A 196 -4.19 -5.09 -3.54
C ALA A 196 -4.55 -6.53 -3.15
N LYS A 197 -3.63 -7.46 -3.43
CA LYS A 197 -3.84 -8.90 -3.21
C LYS A 197 -3.95 -9.26 -1.72
N PRO A 198 -2.98 -8.94 -0.85
CA PRO A 198 -3.05 -9.36 0.54
C PRO A 198 -3.96 -8.46 1.40
N GLN A 199 -4.10 -7.16 1.10
CA GLN A 199 -4.89 -6.28 1.97
C GLN A 199 -6.33 -6.07 1.51
N TYR A 200 -6.56 -5.81 0.23
CA TYR A 200 -7.90 -5.39 -0.22
C TYR A 200 -8.80 -6.55 -0.62
N LEU A 201 -8.28 -7.59 -1.28
CA LEU A 201 -9.10 -8.76 -1.63
C LEU A 201 -9.60 -9.51 -0.39
N ARG A 202 -10.92 -9.75 -0.33
CA ARG A 202 -11.56 -10.52 0.75
C ARG A 202 -12.68 -11.38 0.20
N GLU A 203 -12.72 -12.65 0.58
CA GLU A 203 -13.92 -13.45 0.38
C GLU A 203 -15.02 -12.99 1.35
N LEU A 204 -16.20 -12.68 0.78
CA LEU A 204 -17.31 -12.13 1.55
C LEU A 204 -17.90 -13.15 2.53
N LYS A 205 -17.92 -14.45 2.17
CA LYS A 205 -18.53 -15.54 2.98
C LYS A 205 -19.97 -15.24 3.42
N GLY A 206 -20.75 -14.52 2.61
CA GLY A 206 -22.08 -14.03 2.99
C GLY A 206 -22.11 -12.99 4.12
N ARG A 207 -20.94 -12.48 4.52
CA ARG A 207 -20.72 -11.51 5.61
C ARG A 207 -19.96 -10.28 5.09
N PRO A 208 -20.57 -9.45 4.22
CA PRO A 208 -19.88 -8.34 3.57
C PRO A 208 -19.33 -7.29 4.55
N MET A 209 -20.03 -7.05 5.66
CA MET A 209 -19.56 -6.12 6.70
C MET A 209 -18.33 -6.66 7.43
N ASP A 210 -18.32 -7.94 7.81
CA ASP A 210 -17.16 -8.59 8.43
C ASP A 210 -15.96 -8.60 7.48
N ALA A 211 -16.19 -8.87 6.19
CA ALA A 211 -15.16 -8.80 5.17
C ALA A 211 -14.58 -7.38 5.06
N LEU A 212 -15.42 -6.33 5.08
CA LEU A 212 -14.96 -4.93 5.12
C LEU A 212 -14.18 -4.61 6.42
N ALA A 213 -14.69 -5.05 7.57
CA ALA A 213 -14.03 -4.86 8.86
C ALA A 213 -12.64 -5.53 8.89
N SER A 214 -12.53 -6.76 8.38
CA SER A 214 -11.26 -7.49 8.27
C SER A 214 -10.25 -6.82 7.33
N ARG A 215 -10.72 -6.09 6.31
CA ARG A 215 -9.88 -5.28 5.41
C ARG A 215 -9.28 -4.05 6.11
N ILE A 216 -9.95 -3.50 7.13
CA ILE A 216 -9.59 -2.18 7.71
C ILE A 216 -8.94 -2.30 9.08
N CYS A 217 -9.35 -3.28 9.90
CA CYS A 217 -8.97 -3.39 11.32
C CYS A 217 -7.47 -3.54 11.59
N SER A 218 -6.66 -3.85 10.58
CA SER A 218 -5.21 -4.11 10.73
C SER A 218 -4.34 -3.37 9.71
N MET A 219 -4.90 -2.37 9.02
CA MET A 219 -4.19 -1.69 7.91
C MET A 219 -2.91 -0.97 8.35
N ASN A 220 -2.96 -0.24 9.48
CA ASN A 220 -1.79 0.45 10.02
C ASN A 220 -0.67 -0.54 10.36
N GLU A 221 -1.05 -1.68 10.92
CA GLU A 221 -0.13 -2.66 11.43
C GLU A 221 0.59 -3.41 10.31
N VAL A 222 -0.12 -3.83 9.27
CA VAL A 222 0.50 -4.54 8.13
C VAL A 222 1.46 -3.64 7.36
N LEU A 223 1.29 -2.32 7.47
CA LEU A 223 2.14 -1.33 6.82
C LEU A 223 3.30 -0.85 7.68
N HIS A 224 3.24 -1.02 9.01
CA HIS A 224 4.16 -0.33 9.91
C HIS A 224 4.70 -1.18 11.05
N LEU A 225 4.17 -2.38 11.32
CA LEU A 225 4.54 -3.16 12.50
C LEU A 225 5.06 -4.56 12.15
N PRO A 226 6.06 -5.05 12.90
CA PRO A 226 6.51 -6.43 12.80
C PRO A 226 5.56 -7.39 13.55
N PRO A 227 5.46 -8.66 13.11
CA PRO A 227 6.15 -9.26 11.97
C PRO A 227 5.51 -8.97 10.60
N TRP A 228 4.41 -8.21 10.53
CA TRP A 228 3.58 -8.14 9.32
C TRP A 228 4.25 -7.42 8.17
N MET A 229 4.75 -6.20 8.40
CA MET A 229 5.40 -5.42 7.35
C MET A 229 6.67 -6.11 6.87
N ASN A 230 7.57 -6.46 7.79
CA ASN A 230 8.90 -6.98 7.46
C ASN A 230 8.83 -8.35 6.78
N SER A 231 7.97 -9.27 7.23
CA SER A 231 7.82 -10.58 6.56
C SER A 231 7.22 -10.43 5.16
N TRP A 232 6.27 -9.51 4.98
CA TRP A 232 5.70 -9.24 3.66
C TRP A 232 6.72 -8.59 2.72
N MET A 233 7.50 -7.61 3.17
CA MET A 233 8.56 -7.00 2.35
C MET A 233 9.59 -8.03 1.87
N VAL A 234 10.02 -8.95 2.73
CA VAL A 234 10.95 -10.03 2.33
C VAL A 234 10.32 -10.95 1.28
N SER A 235 9.05 -11.34 1.49
CA SER A 235 8.33 -12.16 0.50
C SER A 235 8.20 -11.47 -0.85
N GLU A 236 7.96 -10.16 -0.87
CA GLU A 236 7.85 -9.38 -2.10
C GLU A 236 9.21 -9.13 -2.75
N ALA A 237 10.27 -8.95 -1.95
CA ALA A 237 11.62 -8.81 -2.45
C ALA A 237 12.09 -10.08 -3.20
N ASP A 238 11.81 -11.26 -2.61
CA ASP A 238 12.07 -12.56 -3.25
C ASP A 238 11.24 -12.74 -4.52
N ARG A 239 9.91 -12.56 -4.44
CA ARG A 239 8.99 -12.72 -5.58
C ARG A 239 9.38 -11.85 -6.77
N CYS A 240 9.74 -10.60 -6.53
CA CYS A 240 10.06 -9.64 -7.59
C CYS A 240 11.52 -9.69 -8.03
N GLY A 241 12.38 -10.50 -7.39
CA GLY A 241 13.82 -10.53 -7.60
C GLY A 241 14.45 -9.14 -7.42
N ILE A 242 14.27 -8.56 -6.24
CA ILE A 242 14.75 -7.23 -5.88
C ILE A 242 16.23 -7.29 -5.46
N ASP A 243 17.04 -6.41 -6.06
CA ASP A 243 18.47 -6.29 -5.78
C ASP A 243 18.76 -5.35 -4.60
N ALA A 244 17.95 -4.29 -4.44
CA ALA A 244 18.06 -3.35 -3.33
C ALA A 244 16.72 -2.66 -3.03
N ALA A 245 16.57 -2.17 -1.80
CA ALA A 245 15.41 -1.37 -1.40
C ALA A 245 15.78 0.07 -1.05
N VAL A 246 14.90 1.00 -1.38
CA VAL A 246 14.93 2.37 -0.89
C VAL A 246 13.69 2.57 -0.02
N MET A 247 13.90 2.96 1.23
CA MET A 247 12.84 3.14 2.22
C MET A 247 12.72 4.62 2.60
N LEU A 248 11.56 5.22 2.36
CA LEU A 248 11.28 6.59 2.75
C LEU A 248 11.04 6.67 4.27
N VAL A 249 11.84 7.48 4.96
CA VAL A 249 11.81 7.67 6.41
C VAL A 249 11.86 9.17 6.73
N PRO A 250 10.74 9.91 6.56
CA PRO A 250 10.71 11.34 6.86
C PRO A 250 11.01 11.57 8.35
N ARG A 251 11.92 12.49 8.69
CA ARG A 251 12.29 12.80 10.09
C ARG A 251 11.11 13.04 11.03
N ASP A 252 10.08 13.71 10.54
CA ASP A 252 8.92 14.11 11.33
C ASP A 252 7.84 13.02 11.42
N ASN A 253 7.98 11.92 10.66
CA ASN A 253 7.08 10.78 10.74
C ASN A 253 7.54 9.79 11.81
N ARG A 254 6.93 9.86 12.99
CA ARG A 254 7.30 9.05 14.16
C ARG A 254 6.50 7.77 14.34
N VAL A 255 5.41 7.57 13.59
CA VAL A 255 4.42 6.52 13.87
C VAL A 255 4.98 5.10 13.64
N SER A 256 6.07 4.97 12.89
CA SER A 256 6.55 3.67 12.40
C SER A 256 8.04 3.39 12.62
N GLN A 257 8.78 4.19 13.42
CA GLN A 257 10.25 4.12 13.46
C GLN A 257 10.81 2.73 13.83
N SER A 258 10.22 2.05 14.80
CA SER A 258 10.65 0.70 15.19
C SER A 258 10.36 -0.34 14.10
N GLY A 259 9.21 -0.26 13.45
CA GLY A 259 8.85 -1.13 12.34
C GLY A 259 9.73 -0.91 11.11
N THR A 260 9.97 0.34 10.74
CA THR A 260 10.94 0.71 9.69
C THR A 260 12.30 0.11 9.99
N SER A 261 12.84 0.30 11.20
CA SER A 261 14.15 -0.24 11.56
C SER A 261 14.19 -1.77 11.51
N ILE A 262 13.12 -2.46 11.91
CA ILE A 262 13.07 -3.93 11.91
C ILE A 262 12.92 -4.46 10.47
N THR A 263 12.10 -3.81 9.65
CA THR A 263 11.95 -4.12 8.22
C THR A 263 13.28 -4.00 7.49
N MET A 264 14.01 -2.89 7.67
CA MET A 264 15.35 -2.71 7.07
C MET A 264 16.30 -3.85 7.46
N ARG A 265 16.37 -4.19 8.76
CA ARG A 265 17.25 -5.26 9.25
C ARG A 265 16.86 -6.64 8.71
N THR A 266 15.55 -6.90 8.55
CA THR A 266 15.05 -8.18 8.05
C THR A 266 15.36 -8.33 6.55
N LEU A 267 15.19 -7.27 5.75
CA LEU A 267 15.59 -7.25 4.34
C LEU A 267 17.11 -7.44 4.17
N GLN A 268 17.91 -6.73 4.97
CA GLN A 268 19.36 -6.90 4.97
C GLN A 268 19.79 -8.32 5.35
N ALA A 269 19.14 -8.93 6.34
CA ALA A 269 19.39 -10.32 6.73
C ALA A 269 18.97 -11.32 5.63
N ALA A 270 17.99 -10.96 4.79
CA ALA A 270 17.59 -11.71 3.59
C ALA A 270 18.48 -11.45 2.36
N GLY A 271 19.54 -10.64 2.49
CA GLY A 271 20.48 -10.34 1.42
C GLY A 271 20.12 -9.13 0.55
N VAL A 272 19.07 -8.38 0.92
CA VAL A 272 18.63 -7.17 0.19
C VAL A 272 19.18 -5.93 0.91
N PRO A 273 20.21 -5.24 0.38
CA PRO A 273 20.68 -3.97 0.95
C PRO A 273 19.56 -2.93 0.90
N VAL A 274 19.49 -2.09 1.95
CA VAL A 274 18.45 -1.08 2.10
C VAL A 274 19.06 0.29 2.38
N LEU A 275 18.61 1.30 1.64
CA LEU A 275 18.88 2.71 1.90
C LEU A 275 17.68 3.37 2.58
N ALA A 276 17.88 3.97 3.75
CA ALA A 276 16.90 4.85 4.36
C ALA A 276 17.05 6.26 3.76
N LEU A 277 15.97 6.79 3.17
CA LEU A 277 15.95 8.10 2.56
C LEU A 277 15.07 9.04 3.39
N ASP A 278 15.66 10.14 3.84
CA ASP A 278 14.95 11.21 4.54
C ASP A 278 14.43 12.25 3.54
N ALA A 279 13.13 12.18 3.24
CA ALA A 279 12.44 13.15 2.42
C ALA A 279 10.95 13.19 2.78
N ASP A 280 10.32 14.34 2.57
CA ASP A 280 8.86 14.45 2.64
C ASP A 280 8.23 13.93 1.35
N MET A 281 7.05 13.32 1.44
CA MET A 281 6.38 12.73 0.28
C MET A 281 5.77 13.78 -0.67
N VAL A 282 5.49 15.00 -0.19
CA VAL A 282 4.80 16.07 -0.93
C VAL A 282 5.45 17.45 -0.82
N ASP A 283 6.23 17.72 0.23
CA ASP A 283 6.93 19.01 0.40
C ASP A 283 8.35 18.96 -0.20
N ALA A 284 8.55 19.71 -1.29
CA ALA A 284 9.83 19.82 -1.99
C ALA A 284 10.79 20.86 -1.38
N LYS A 285 10.41 21.58 -0.30
CA LYS A 285 11.14 22.76 0.18
C LYS A 285 12.61 22.47 0.55
N SER A 286 12.91 21.27 1.04
CA SER A 286 14.26 20.82 1.37
C SER A 286 14.80 19.75 0.41
N TRP A 287 14.14 19.56 -0.74
CA TRP A 287 14.51 18.54 -1.71
C TRP A 287 15.53 19.06 -2.73
N ASP A 288 16.63 18.32 -2.89
CA ASP A 288 17.62 18.54 -3.94
C ASP A 288 17.69 17.28 -4.80
N HIS A 289 17.06 17.35 -5.98
CA HIS A 289 16.93 16.22 -6.91
C HIS A 289 18.28 15.58 -7.23
N GLU A 290 19.25 16.37 -7.70
CA GLU A 290 20.55 15.83 -8.15
C GLU A 290 21.34 15.24 -6.98
N ALA A 291 21.32 15.91 -5.82
CA ALA A 291 22.01 15.40 -4.64
C ALA A 291 21.42 14.07 -4.15
N VAL A 292 20.09 13.92 -4.19
CA VAL A 292 19.43 12.69 -3.74
C VAL A 292 19.58 11.56 -4.76
N VAL A 293 19.49 11.84 -6.07
CA VAL A 293 19.82 10.85 -7.11
C VAL A 293 21.25 10.35 -6.91
N ALA A 294 22.23 11.25 -6.79
CA ALA A 294 23.63 10.88 -6.55
C ALA A 294 23.81 10.05 -5.27
N HIS A 295 23.07 10.36 -4.20
CA HIS A 295 23.11 9.58 -2.97
C HIS A 295 22.66 8.13 -3.15
N VAL A 296 21.60 7.89 -3.94
CA VAL A 296 21.16 6.53 -4.28
C VAL A 296 22.16 5.85 -5.22
N GLU A 297 22.74 6.56 -6.18
CA GLU A 297 23.80 6.01 -7.04
C GLU A 297 24.99 5.51 -6.23
N ASP A 298 25.48 6.33 -5.30
CA ASP A 298 26.61 5.98 -4.42
C ASP A 298 26.30 4.75 -3.57
N PHE A 299 25.08 4.65 -3.04
CA PHE A 299 24.60 3.47 -2.32
C PHE A 299 24.65 2.21 -3.19
N LEU A 300 24.14 2.28 -4.42
CA LEU A 300 24.13 1.13 -5.34
C LEU A 300 25.55 0.70 -5.75
N ARG A 301 26.47 1.65 -5.94
CA ARG A 301 27.90 1.37 -6.18
C ARG A 301 28.56 0.71 -4.98
N GLN A 302 28.30 1.19 -3.76
CA GLN A 302 28.82 0.59 -2.52
C GLN A 302 28.30 -0.83 -2.30
N ALA A 303 27.04 -1.08 -2.67
CA ALA A 303 26.43 -2.40 -2.69
C ALA A 303 26.95 -3.31 -3.82
N LYS A 304 27.80 -2.80 -4.72
CA LYS A 304 28.36 -3.48 -5.90
C LYS A 304 27.30 -3.92 -6.92
N LEU A 305 26.23 -3.15 -7.05
CA LEU A 305 25.14 -3.38 -8.02
C LEU A 305 25.28 -2.53 -9.28
N ALA A 306 25.93 -1.36 -9.19
CA ALA A 306 26.10 -0.37 -10.25
C ALA A 306 27.55 -0.21 -10.73
#